data_AF-A0A8C4MRQ2-F1
#
_entry.id   AF-A0A8C4MRQ2-F1
#
_cell.length_a   1.000
_cell.length_b   1.000
_cell.length_c   1.000
_cell.angle_alpha   90.00
_cell.angle_beta   90.00
_cell.angle_gamma   90.00
#
_symmetry.space_group_name_H-M   'P 1'
#
loop_
_entity.id
_entity.type
_entity.pdbx_description
1 polymer ?
#
loop_
_entity_poly.entity_id
_entity_poly.type
_entity_poly.pdbx_seq_one_letter_code
_entity_poly.pdbx_strand_id
1 'polypeptide(L)'
;MGKMTVLSLLGLGLAFFRDPWSSYQTRFNVFREVEPVELPNCNFVKGIEAGSEDLEILSNGLVFVSSGLKYPGLKSFEHDKPGKILLMDLNEEEPTVLELRIIGSKFDLSSFNPHGISTFTDEDNTVYLLVVNHPDFKSTVELFKFQEEEKSLLHLKTIRHKLLPNMNDIVAVGPEHFYATNDHYFLDPFLKSWELYLGLAWSNVVYYSPNEVQMVADGYDFANGINISPDGKYVYVAELMAHKIHVYEKHANWTLTPLKHLDFNTLVDNISVDPVTGDLWVGCHPNGKKIFFYDPKNPPPSEELLSSDVLGTEFRYILLQI
;
A
#
# COMPACT_ATOMS: atom_id res chain seq x y z
N MET A 1 -51.57 20.77 5.68
CA MET A 1 -50.22 20.84 6.27
C MET A 1 -49.50 19.49 6.29
N GLY A 2 -50.10 18.38 6.78
CA GLY A 2 -49.38 17.09 6.90
C GLY A 2 -48.76 16.49 5.63
N LYS A 3 -49.38 16.64 4.44
CA LYS A 3 -48.83 16.11 3.17
C LYS A 3 -47.54 16.80 2.73
N MET A 4 -47.42 18.11 2.96
CA MET A 4 -46.21 18.89 2.66
C MET A 4 -45.06 18.53 3.61
N THR A 5 -45.37 18.28 4.90
CA THR A 5 -44.39 17.84 5.89
C THR A 5 -43.85 16.44 5.58
N VAL A 6 -44.71 15.51 5.17
CA VAL A 6 -44.28 14.16 4.74
C VAL A 6 -43.39 14.23 3.49
N LEU A 7 -43.75 15.02 2.49
CA LEU A 7 -42.91 15.20 1.29
C LEU A 7 -41.57 15.89 1.60
N SER A 8 -41.55 16.82 2.57
CA SER A 8 -40.31 17.48 3.00
C SER A 8 -39.41 16.54 3.80
N LEU A 9 -39.98 15.71 4.69
CA LEU A 9 -39.23 14.67 5.42
C LEU A 9 -38.76 13.55 4.49
N LEU A 10 -39.56 13.18 3.48
CA LEU A 10 -39.16 12.25 2.43
C LEU A 10 -38.03 12.84 1.59
N GLY A 11 -38.11 14.12 1.20
CA GLY A 11 -37.06 14.82 0.47
C GLY A 11 -35.76 14.94 1.25
N LEU A 12 -35.84 15.27 2.55
CA LEU A 12 -34.70 15.30 3.46
C LEU A 12 -34.10 13.91 3.66
N GLY A 13 -34.92 12.88 3.87
CA GLY A 13 -34.46 11.50 3.96
C GLY A 13 -33.79 11.02 2.67
N LEU A 14 -34.41 11.28 1.52
CA LEU A 14 -33.83 10.95 0.21
C LEU A 14 -32.51 11.70 -0.04
N ALA A 15 -32.38 12.96 0.36
CA ALA A 15 -31.10 13.69 0.30
C ALA A 15 -30.05 13.07 1.25
N PHE A 16 -30.46 12.71 2.47
CA PHE A 16 -29.59 12.07 3.46
C PHE A 16 -29.08 10.68 3.03
N PHE A 17 -29.80 9.97 2.17
CA PHE A 17 -29.40 8.66 1.63
C PHE A 17 -28.75 8.74 0.24
N ARG A 18 -29.12 9.71 -0.60
CA ARG A 18 -28.61 9.84 -1.97
C ARG A 18 -27.15 10.26 -1.99
N ASP A 19 -26.75 11.21 -1.14
CA ASP A 19 -25.38 11.73 -1.15
C ASP A 19 -24.36 10.69 -0.63
N PRO A 20 -24.62 9.95 0.48
CA PRO A 20 -23.75 8.85 0.89
C PRO A 20 -23.71 7.71 -0.13
N TRP A 21 -24.83 7.40 -0.79
CA TRP A 21 -24.85 6.35 -1.82
C TRP A 21 -24.03 6.75 -3.06
N SER A 22 -24.18 7.99 -3.54
CA SER A 22 -23.36 8.50 -4.63
C SER A 22 -21.88 8.54 -4.27
N SER A 23 -21.55 8.99 -3.05
CA SER A 23 -20.18 8.98 -2.52
C SER A 23 -19.60 7.56 -2.50
N TYR A 24 -20.34 6.58 -1.96
CA TYR A 24 -19.95 5.18 -1.97
C TYR A 24 -19.69 4.67 -3.40
N GLN A 25 -20.59 4.94 -4.35
CA GLN A 25 -20.44 4.50 -5.73
C GLN A 25 -19.18 5.06 -6.40
N THR A 26 -18.87 6.33 -6.16
CA THR A 26 -17.66 6.99 -6.67
C THR A 26 -16.41 6.44 -6.00
N ARG A 27 -16.35 6.42 -4.66
CA ARG A 27 -15.16 5.97 -3.90
C ARG A 27 -14.78 4.53 -4.21
N PHE A 28 -15.76 3.63 -4.31
CA PHE A 28 -15.53 2.22 -4.68
C PHE A 28 -15.47 1.97 -6.19
N ASN A 29 -15.56 3.02 -7.02
CA ASN A 29 -15.54 2.96 -8.48
C ASN A 29 -16.44 1.85 -9.08
N VAL A 30 -17.64 1.69 -8.53
CA VAL A 30 -18.43 0.44 -8.67
C VAL A 30 -18.89 0.14 -10.10
N PHE A 31 -18.84 1.13 -10.98
CA PHE A 31 -19.24 1.03 -12.38
C PHE A 31 -18.07 0.93 -13.35
N ARG A 32 -16.82 1.03 -12.87
CA ARG A 32 -15.65 0.92 -13.73
C ARG A 32 -15.49 -0.53 -14.19
N GLU A 33 -15.40 -0.66 -15.51
CA GLU A 33 -14.97 -1.87 -16.19
C GLU A 33 -13.63 -1.62 -16.86
N VAL A 34 -13.01 -2.70 -17.33
CA VAL A 34 -11.62 -2.77 -17.74
C VAL A 34 -11.57 -3.10 -19.22
N GLU A 35 -10.99 -2.20 -20.03
CA GLU A 35 -10.70 -2.44 -21.45
C GLU A 35 -9.30 -3.03 -21.58
N PRO A 36 -9.13 -4.30 -22.00
CA PRO A 36 -7.86 -5.00 -21.92
C PRO A 36 -6.71 -4.29 -22.64
N VAL A 37 -5.57 -4.17 -21.96
CA VAL A 37 -4.30 -3.77 -22.55
C VAL A 37 -3.27 -4.87 -22.38
N GLU A 38 -3.18 -5.73 -23.39
CA GLU A 38 -2.35 -6.92 -23.36
C GLU A 38 -0.86 -6.59 -23.55
N LEU A 39 -0.03 -7.20 -22.71
CA LEU A 39 1.41 -7.27 -22.88
C LEU A 39 1.81 -8.61 -23.52
N PRO A 40 2.78 -8.62 -24.45
CA PRO A 40 3.32 -9.88 -24.93
C PRO A 40 4.13 -10.56 -23.82
N ASN A 41 4.09 -11.90 -23.78
CA ASN A 41 4.95 -12.74 -22.94
C ASN A 41 4.78 -12.61 -21.42
N CYS A 42 3.57 -12.33 -20.93
CA CYS A 42 3.25 -12.43 -19.51
C CYS A 42 3.18 -13.89 -19.04
N ASN A 43 3.82 -14.20 -17.91
CA ASN A 43 3.79 -15.52 -17.29
C ASN A 43 3.51 -15.37 -15.78
N PHE A 44 2.67 -16.24 -15.24
CA PHE A 44 2.50 -16.35 -13.80
C PHE A 44 3.80 -16.85 -13.16
N VAL A 45 4.19 -16.21 -12.06
CA VAL A 45 5.32 -16.66 -11.24
C VAL A 45 4.90 -17.89 -10.44
N LYS A 46 5.43 -19.06 -10.83
CA LYS A 46 5.09 -20.33 -10.17
C LYS A 46 5.48 -20.28 -8.69
N GLY A 47 4.52 -20.60 -7.80
CA GLY A 47 4.74 -20.64 -6.36
C GLY A 47 4.17 -19.45 -5.59
N ILE A 48 3.69 -18.41 -6.28
CA ILE A 48 2.93 -17.31 -5.68
C ILE A 48 1.44 -17.54 -5.93
N GLU A 49 0.74 -18.07 -4.94
CA GLU A 49 -0.70 -18.41 -5.05
C GLU A 49 -1.56 -17.72 -3.97
N ALA A 50 -0.94 -17.12 -2.96
CA ALA A 50 -1.60 -16.57 -1.77
C ALA A 50 -1.25 -15.09 -1.55
N GLY A 51 -1.27 -14.32 -2.63
CA GLY A 51 -1.00 -12.87 -2.62
C GLY A 51 0.50 -12.53 -2.71
N SER A 52 0.76 -11.40 -3.34
CA SER A 52 2.06 -10.73 -3.51
C SER A 52 1.79 -9.24 -3.45
N GLU A 53 1.30 -8.79 -2.29
CA GLU A 53 0.62 -7.50 -2.15
C GLU A 53 1.58 -6.32 -2.31
N ASP A 54 2.84 -6.51 -1.89
CA ASP A 54 3.89 -5.53 -2.10
C ASP A 54 5.24 -6.19 -2.47
N LEU A 55 6.08 -5.45 -3.19
CA LEU A 55 7.38 -5.88 -3.66
C LEU A 55 8.36 -4.72 -3.84
N GLU A 56 9.66 -5.00 -3.75
CA GLU A 56 10.69 -4.01 -4.02
C GLU A 56 11.91 -4.62 -4.71
N ILE A 57 12.42 -3.89 -5.71
CA ILE A 57 13.54 -4.31 -6.55
C ILE A 57 14.80 -3.56 -6.11
N LEU A 58 15.83 -4.29 -5.70
CA LEU A 58 17.15 -3.74 -5.45
C LEU A 58 17.86 -3.38 -6.76
N SER A 59 18.83 -2.48 -6.67
CA SER A 59 19.64 -2.05 -7.83
C SER A 59 20.40 -3.18 -8.56
N ASN A 60 20.61 -4.33 -7.89
CA ASN A 60 21.24 -5.52 -8.47
C ASN A 60 20.24 -6.50 -9.12
N GLY A 61 18.94 -6.19 -9.14
CA GLY A 61 17.90 -7.03 -9.75
C GLY A 61 17.27 -8.07 -8.83
N LEU A 62 17.68 -8.14 -7.55
CA LEU A 62 16.99 -8.95 -6.56
C LEU A 62 15.67 -8.29 -6.15
N VAL A 63 14.63 -9.11 -5.97
CA VAL A 63 13.28 -8.64 -5.62
C VAL A 63 12.82 -9.28 -4.33
N PHE A 64 12.43 -8.47 -3.36
CA PHE A 64 11.67 -8.94 -2.21
C PHE A 64 10.19 -8.86 -2.52
N VAL A 65 9.43 -9.88 -2.10
CA VAL A 65 7.97 -9.93 -2.27
C VAL A 65 7.32 -10.30 -0.94
N SER A 66 6.41 -9.45 -0.46
CA SER A 66 5.55 -9.73 0.68
C SER A 66 4.38 -10.62 0.27
N SER A 67 4.19 -11.76 0.94
CA SER A 67 3.20 -12.77 0.54
C SER A 67 2.45 -13.37 1.71
N GLY A 68 1.20 -13.79 1.48
CA GLY A 68 0.37 -14.44 2.49
C GLY A 68 -0.34 -13.49 3.45
N LEU A 69 -0.50 -12.22 3.08
CA LEU A 69 -1.20 -11.21 3.88
C LEU A 69 -2.62 -11.67 4.23
N LYS A 70 -2.98 -11.43 5.49
CA LYS A 70 -4.34 -11.58 6.02
C LYS A 70 -4.78 -10.25 6.60
N TYR A 71 -5.54 -9.52 5.82
CA TYR A 71 -6.08 -8.22 6.23
C TYR A 71 -7.58 -8.34 6.56
N PRO A 72 -8.07 -7.75 7.67
CA PRO A 72 -9.48 -7.80 8.05
C PRO A 72 -10.42 -7.34 6.93
N GLY A 73 -11.38 -8.19 6.57
CA GLY A 73 -12.38 -7.89 5.54
C GLY A 73 -11.95 -8.21 4.11
N LEU A 74 -10.67 -8.51 3.85
CA LEU A 74 -10.20 -8.94 2.54
C LEU A 74 -10.17 -10.47 2.40
N LYS A 75 -10.30 -10.95 1.17
CA LYS A 75 -10.23 -12.38 0.86
C LYS A 75 -8.80 -12.88 1.03
N SER A 76 -8.63 -13.92 1.84
CA SER A 76 -7.42 -14.74 1.84
C SER A 76 -7.73 -16.14 1.27
N PHE A 77 -6.77 -16.69 0.53
CA PHE A 77 -6.84 -18.04 -0.01
C PHE A 77 -6.09 -19.07 0.84
N GLU A 78 -5.28 -18.60 1.81
CA GLU A 78 -4.49 -19.45 2.69
C GLU A 78 -4.55 -18.94 4.14
N HIS A 79 -5.54 -19.43 4.89
CA HIS A 79 -5.81 -18.94 6.26
C HIS A 79 -4.87 -19.50 7.33
N ASP A 80 -4.33 -20.71 7.11
CA ASP A 80 -3.69 -21.49 8.18
C ASP A 80 -2.15 -21.39 8.20
N LYS A 81 -1.54 -20.70 7.23
CA LYS A 81 -0.07 -20.53 7.18
C LYS A 81 0.33 -19.09 7.48
N PRO A 82 1.43 -18.84 8.21
CA PRO A 82 1.98 -17.50 8.34
C PRO A 82 2.39 -16.96 6.96
N GLY A 83 2.45 -15.64 6.84
CA GLY A 83 2.97 -15.00 5.64
C GLY A 83 4.48 -15.15 5.52
N LYS A 84 5.02 -14.66 4.41
CA LYS A 84 6.39 -14.94 3.95
C LYS A 84 6.98 -13.72 3.26
N ILE A 85 8.30 -13.62 3.29
CA ILE A 85 9.05 -12.80 2.34
C ILE A 85 9.68 -13.75 1.33
N LEU A 86 9.38 -13.54 0.06
CA LEU A 86 9.97 -14.28 -1.05
C LEU A 86 11.10 -13.45 -1.66
N LEU A 87 12.06 -14.13 -2.27
CA LEU A 87 13.14 -13.55 -3.05
C LEU A 87 13.06 -14.08 -4.48
N MET A 88 13.24 -13.18 -5.45
CA MET A 88 13.45 -13.51 -6.87
C MET A 88 14.71 -12.80 -7.38
N ASP A 89 15.30 -13.32 -8.45
CA ASP A 89 16.40 -12.68 -9.17
C ASP A 89 15.98 -12.40 -10.63
N LEU A 90 15.80 -11.12 -10.98
CA LEU A 90 15.37 -10.71 -12.32
C LEU A 90 16.47 -10.80 -13.38
N ASN A 91 17.71 -11.15 -12.99
CA ASN A 91 18.78 -11.42 -13.94
C ASN A 91 18.69 -12.85 -14.53
N GLU A 92 17.87 -13.72 -13.95
CA GLU A 92 17.60 -15.06 -14.48
C GLU A 92 16.65 -15.01 -15.68
N GLU A 93 16.84 -15.90 -16.66
CA GLU A 93 15.96 -15.97 -17.85
C GLU A 93 14.53 -16.40 -17.50
N GLU A 94 14.39 -17.33 -16.54
CA GLU A 94 13.11 -17.75 -15.96
C GLU A 94 13.19 -17.66 -14.43
N PRO A 95 12.98 -16.46 -13.84
CA PRO A 95 13.12 -16.25 -12.40
C PRO A 95 12.22 -17.16 -11.58
N THR A 96 12.79 -17.78 -10.55
CA THR A 96 12.04 -18.58 -9.57
C THR A 96 11.94 -17.86 -8.22
N VAL A 97 10.92 -18.20 -7.44
CA VAL A 97 10.74 -17.66 -6.09
C VAL A 97 11.36 -18.58 -5.04
N LEU A 98 12.08 -17.98 -4.11
CA LEU A 98 12.61 -18.62 -2.92
C LEU A 98 11.99 -17.99 -1.67
N GLU A 99 11.47 -18.79 -0.74
CA GLU A 99 11.09 -18.29 0.58
C GLU A 99 12.34 -17.98 1.41
N LEU A 100 12.50 -16.74 1.85
CA LEU A 100 13.62 -16.34 2.70
C LEU A 100 13.47 -16.91 4.10
N ARG A 101 14.53 -17.53 4.61
CA ARG A 101 14.55 -17.99 5.99
C ARG A 101 14.67 -16.81 6.94
N ILE A 102 13.70 -16.63 7.82
CA ILE A 102 13.78 -15.63 8.90
C ILE A 102 14.51 -16.24 10.10
N ILE A 103 15.54 -15.54 10.57
CA ILE A 103 16.33 -15.93 11.76
C ILE A 103 16.28 -14.82 12.81
N GLY A 104 16.36 -15.22 14.09
CA GLY A 104 16.29 -14.31 15.23
C GLY A 104 15.45 -14.90 16.33
N SER A 105 16.03 -15.15 17.51
CA SER A 105 15.40 -15.91 18.58
C SER A 105 14.20 -15.21 19.25
N LYS A 106 14.03 -13.91 19.00
CA LYS A 106 12.96 -13.10 19.59
C LYS A 106 11.79 -12.85 18.65
N PHE A 107 11.92 -13.23 17.38
CA PHE A 107 10.89 -13.02 16.38
C PHE A 107 9.89 -14.18 16.40
N ASP A 108 8.61 -13.85 16.54
CA ASP A 108 7.54 -14.84 16.47
C ASP A 108 7.10 -15.03 15.01
N LEU A 109 7.69 -16.02 14.36
CA LEU A 109 7.35 -16.36 12.98
C LEU A 109 5.92 -16.91 12.84
N SER A 110 5.33 -17.46 13.91
CA SER A 110 4.02 -18.10 13.83
C SER A 110 2.87 -17.11 13.62
N SER A 111 3.05 -15.86 14.07
CA SER A 111 2.11 -14.77 13.90
C SER A 111 2.52 -13.79 12.79
N PHE A 112 3.56 -14.11 12.01
CA PHE A 112 4.03 -13.25 10.93
C PHE A 112 2.98 -13.10 9.84
N ASN A 113 2.63 -11.85 9.55
CA ASN A 113 1.59 -11.43 8.62
C ASN A 113 2.07 -10.15 7.92
N PRO A 114 3.00 -10.27 6.96
CA PRO A 114 3.62 -9.14 6.28
C PRO A 114 2.64 -8.45 5.33
N HIS A 115 2.81 -7.15 5.18
CA HIS A 115 2.03 -6.23 4.34
C HIS A 115 3.02 -5.42 3.48
N GLY A 116 2.97 -4.08 3.47
CA GLY A 116 3.96 -3.25 2.79
C GLY A 116 5.40 -3.44 3.28
N ILE A 117 6.35 -3.23 2.39
CA ILE A 117 7.79 -3.41 2.62
C ILE A 117 8.58 -2.22 2.09
N SER A 118 9.75 -1.96 2.70
CA SER A 118 10.70 -1.01 2.15
C SER A 118 12.15 -1.41 2.42
N THR A 119 13.04 -1.14 1.47
CA THR A 119 14.47 -1.40 1.59
C THR A 119 15.27 -0.14 1.86
N PHE A 120 16.36 -0.30 2.61
CA PHE A 120 17.37 0.73 2.76
C PHE A 120 18.76 0.10 2.61
N THR A 121 19.55 0.58 1.66
CA THR A 121 20.95 0.16 1.50
C THR A 121 21.85 1.21 2.14
N ASP A 122 22.58 0.79 3.17
CA ASP A 122 23.50 1.67 3.90
C ASP A 122 24.82 1.88 3.14
N GLU A 123 25.65 2.82 3.60
CA GLU A 123 26.93 3.16 2.95
C GLU A 123 27.91 1.97 2.85
N ASP A 124 27.78 1.00 3.75
CA ASP A 124 28.56 -0.26 3.76
C ASP A 124 27.96 -1.36 2.87
N ASN A 125 26.92 -1.06 2.09
CA ASN A 125 26.09 -1.98 1.32
C ASN A 125 25.28 -2.99 2.14
N THR A 126 25.12 -2.77 3.46
CA THR A 126 24.16 -3.53 4.24
C THR A 126 22.75 -3.20 3.74
N VAL A 127 22.04 -4.23 3.28
CA VAL A 127 20.63 -4.12 2.89
C VAL A 127 19.76 -4.39 4.11
N TYR A 128 18.98 -3.38 4.50
CA TYR A 128 17.91 -3.49 5.46
C TYR A 128 16.58 -3.67 4.73
N LEU A 129 15.74 -4.57 5.24
CA LEU A 129 14.36 -4.74 4.81
C LEU A 129 13.47 -4.41 6.01
N LEU A 130 12.63 -3.39 5.85
CA LEU A 130 11.60 -3.04 6.80
C LEU A 130 10.28 -3.62 6.30
N VAL A 131 9.53 -4.27 7.18
CA VAL A 131 8.28 -4.97 6.82
C VAL A 131 7.17 -4.54 7.75
N VAL A 132 6.10 -3.97 7.22
CA VAL A 132 4.85 -3.80 7.96
C VAL A 132 4.30 -5.18 8.28
N ASN A 133 3.96 -5.41 9.55
CA ASN A 133 3.51 -6.71 10.04
C ASN A 133 2.27 -6.57 10.92
N HIS A 134 1.36 -7.54 10.81
CA HIS A 134 0.06 -7.55 11.49
C HIS A 134 -0.17 -8.75 12.41
N PRO A 135 0.67 -8.96 13.45
CA PRO A 135 0.49 -10.07 14.36
C PRO A 135 -0.73 -9.83 15.25
N ASP A 136 -1.66 -10.79 15.29
CA ASP A 136 -2.91 -10.71 16.08
C ASP A 136 -3.69 -9.39 15.88
N PHE A 137 -3.78 -8.91 14.62
CA PHE A 137 -4.43 -7.64 14.24
C PHE A 137 -3.82 -6.36 14.83
N LYS A 138 -2.59 -6.44 15.37
CA LYS A 138 -1.80 -5.25 15.72
C LYS A 138 -1.06 -4.75 14.48
N SER A 139 -0.29 -3.68 14.64
CA SER A 139 0.59 -3.18 13.57
C SER A 139 1.99 -2.93 14.14
N THR A 140 3.00 -3.45 13.45
CA THR A 140 4.43 -3.30 13.74
C THR A 140 5.20 -3.04 12.45
N VAL A 141 6.41 -2.50 12.58
CA VAL A 141 7.43 -2.60 11.53
C VAL A 141 8.53 -3.52 12.03
N GLU A 142 8.84 -4.55 11.27
CA GLU A 142 9.92 -5.48 11.54
C GLU A 142 11.15 -5.08 10.73
N LEU A 143 12.26 -4.80 11.41
CA LEU A 143 13.53 -4.49 10.79
C LEU A 143 14.36 -5.76 10.65
N PHE A 144 14.71 -6.10 9.42
CA PHE A 144 15.60 -7.20 9.08
C PHE A 144 16.88 -6.68 8.41
N LYS A 145 17.98 -7.39 8.66
CA LYS A 145 19.17 -7.33 7.81
C LYS A 145 19.12 -8.50 6.82
N PHE A 146 19.23 -8.20 5.53
CA PHE A 146 19.32 -9.21 4.50
C PHE A 146 20.72 -9.83 4.47
N GLN A 147 20.77 -11.15 4.38
CA GLN A 147 21.99 -11.95 4.25
C GLN A 147 21.92 -12.70 2.93
N GLU A 148 22.55 -12.15 1.91
CA GLU A 148 22.39 -12.61 0.53
C GLU A 148 22.96 -14.01 0.29
N GLU A 149 24.13 -14.32 0.85
CA GLU A 149 24.78 -15.63 0.70
C GLU A 149 23.93 -16.75 1.33
N GLU A 150 23.39 -16.50 2.53
CA GLU A 150 22.57 -17.45 3.26
C GLU A 150 21.09 -17.44 2.84
N LYS A 151 20.69 -16.49 1.98
CA LYS A 151 19.30 -16.24 1.59
C LYS A 151 18.38 -16.19 2.81
N SER A 152 18.77 -15.37 3.78
CA SER A 152 18.03 -15.21 5.05
C SER A 152 17.83 -13.76 5.45
N LEU A 153 16.82 -13.53 6.30
CA LEU A 153 16.53 -12.26 6.94
C LEU A 153 16.82 -12.39 8.43
N LEU A 154 17.83 -11.66 8.91
CA LEU A 154 18.13 -11.56 10.34
C LEU A 154 17.26 -10.48 10.97
N HIS A 155 16.30 -10.88 11.80
CA HIS A 155 15.48 -9.95 12.57
C HIS A 155 16.33 -9.18 13.58
N LEU A 156 16.26 -7.86 13.52
CA LEU A 156 17.00 -6.95 14.39
C LEU A 156 16.08 -6.31 15.43
N LYS A 157 14.88 -5.88 15.03
CA LYS A 157 14.00 -5.05 15.87
C LYS A 157 12.55 -5.14 15.44
N THR A 158 11.66 -5.12 16.42
CA THR A 158 10.23 -4.87 16.24
C THR A 158 9.93 -3.44 16.69
N ILE A 159 9.47 -2.61 15.76
CA ILE A 159 9.12 -1.21 15.99
C ILE A 159 7.61 -1.08 16.17
N ARG A 160 7.22 -0.37 17.23
CA ARG A 160 5.83 -0.04 17.57
C ARG A 160 5.78 1.38 18.08
N HIS A 161 4.73 2.12 17.74
CA HIS A 161 4.52 3.44 18.30
C HIS A 161 3.02 3.77 18.37
N LYS A 162 2.62 4.64 19.30
CA LYS A 162 1.22 5.07 19.47
C LYS A 162 0.63 5.78 18.24
N LEU A 163 1.50 6.37 17.40
CA LEU A 163 1.13 7.02 16.15
C LEU A 163 1.14 6.06 14.96
N LEU A 164 1.47 4.78 15.16
CA LEU A 164 1.50 3.76 14.12
C LEU A 164 0.48 2.65 14.43
N PRO A 165 -0.82 2.98 14.63
CA PRO A 165 -1.82 2.00 15.03
C PRO A 165 -2.17 1.00 13.92
N ASN A 166 -2.12 1.42 12.64
CA ASN A 166 -2.69 0.68 11.51
C ASN A 166 -1.89 0.90 10.22
N MET A 167 -0.60 0.57 10.24
CA MET A 167 0.24 0.81 9.07
C MET A 167 -0.21 -0.04 7.88
N ASN A 168 -0.20 0.55 6.69
CA ASN A 168 -0.43 -0.14 5.43
C ASN A 168 0.93 -0.37 4.76
N ASP A 169 1.63 0.73 4.46
CA ASP A 169 2.93 0.71 3.80
C ASP A 169 3.91 1.73 4.43
N ILE A 170 5.19 1.60 4.09
CA ILE A 170 6.28 2.47 4.54
C ILE A 170 7.26 2.78 3.41
N VAL A 171 7.97 3.90 3.53
CA VAL A 171 9.19 4.16 2.73
C VAL A 171 10.36 4.47 3.65
N ALA A 172 11.40 3.65 3.57
CA ALA A 172 12.59 3.76 4.38
C ALA A 172 13.48 4.91 3.90
N VAL A 173 13.96 5.71 4.86
CA VAL A 173 14.92 6.82 4.66
C VAL A 173 16.15 6.66 5.55
N GLY A 174 16.32 5.46 6.11
CA GLY A 174 17.42 5.05 6.98
C GLY A 174 17.15 3.65 7.55
N PRO A 175 18.11 3.04 8.27
CA PRO A 175 17.97 1.66 8.77
C PRO A 175 16.77 1.46 9.71
N GLU A 176 16.41 2.49 10.48
CA GLU A 176 15.23 2.50 11.35
C GLU A 176 14.47 3.84 11.27
N HIS A 177 14.47 4.45 10.08
CA HIS A 177 13.81 5.73 9.78
C HIS A 177 12.90 5.55 8.57
N PHE A 178 11.64 5.96 8.67
CA PHE A 178 10.68 5.78 7.57
C PHE A 178 9.50 6.73 7.68
N TYR A 179 8.83 6.95 6.56
CA TYR A 179 7.44 7.44 6.56
C TYR A 179 6.51 6.23 6.48
N ALA A 180 5.37 6.30 7.16
CA ALA A 180 4.37 5.25 7.19
C ALA A 180 2.98 5.81 6.93
N THR A 181 2.19 5.11 6.13
CA THR A 181 0.75 5.38 5.97
C THR A 181 -0.01 4.56 7.01
N ASN A 182 -0.91 5.21 7.76
CA ASN A 182 -1.93 4.51 8.53
C ASN A 182 -3.23 4.52 7.74
N ASP A 183 -3.70 3.38 7.26
CA ASP A 183 -4.90 3.31 6.40
C ASP A 183 -6.22 3.67 7.12
N HIS A 184 -6.24 3.54 8.44
CA HIS A 184 -7.38 3.85 9.30
C HIS A 184 -6.94 4.52 10.60
N TYR A 185 -7.81 5.35 11.15
CA TYR A 185 -7.67 5.87 12.50
C TYR A 185 -8.02 4.82 13.58
N PHE A 186 -9.12 4.09 13.40
CA PHE A 186 -9.58 3.14 14.42
C PHE A 186 -8.82 1.82 14.37
N LEU A 187 -8.57 1.21 15.54
CA LEU A 187 -7.93 -0.11 15.65
C LEU A 187 -8.92 -1.27 15.51
N ASP A 188 -10.11 -1.10 16.07
CA ASP A 188 -11.15 -2.14 16.09
C ASP A 188 -11.66 -2.40 14.65
N PRO A 189 -11.65 -3.66 14.16
CA PRO A 189 -12.05 -3.97 12.78
C PRO A 189 -13.48 -3.55 12.41
N PHE A 190 -14.39 -3.55 13.39
CA PHE A 190 -15.76 -3.10 13.16
C PHE A 190 -15.80 -1.58 13.00
N LEU A 191 -15.10 -0.82 13.85
CA LEU A 191 -14.97 0.64 13.68
C LEU A 191 -14.24 1.02 12.40
N LYS A 192 -13.19 0.28 11.98
CA LYS A 192 -12.52 0.48 10.68
C LYS A 192 -13.49 0.35 9.51
N SER A 193 -14.33 -0.69 9.54
CA SER A 193 -15.33 -0.91 8.50
C SER A 193 -16.33 0.25 8.40
N TRP A 194 -16.73 0.83 9.54
CA TRP A 194 -17.57 2.02 9.56
C TRP A 194 -16.84 3.30 9.13
N GLU A 195 -15.58 3.47 9.51
CA GLU A 195 -14.73 4.57 9.05
C GLU A 195 -14.64 4.59 7.53
N LEU A 196 -14.37 3.44 6.92
CA LEU A 196 -14.35 3.26 5.47
C LEU A 196 -15.73 3.51 4.86
N TYR A 197 -16.80 2.90 5.38
CA TYR A 197 -18.14 3.04 4.79
C TYR A 197 -18.65 4.49 4.85
N LEU A 198 -18.42 5.19 5.96
CA LEU A 198 -18.83 6.58 6.15
C LEU A 198 -17.93 7.58 5.43
N GLY A 199 -16.72 7.17 5.00
CA GLY A 199 -15.76 8.04 4.33
C GLY A 199 -15.28 9.16 5.23
N LEU A 200 -14.90 8.82 6.47
CA LEU A 200 -14.48 9.82 7.46
C LEU A 200 -13.17 10.51 7.09
N ALA A 201 -12.33 9.85 6.27
CA ALA A 201 -11.05 10.34 5.81
C ALA A 201 -10.09 10.75 6.97
N TRP A 202 -9.93 9.86 7.97
CA TRP A 202 -9.07 10.09 9.14
C TRP A 202 -7.73 9.35 9.09
N SER A 203 -7.40 8.78 7.93
CA SER A 203 -6.09 8.21 7.66
C SER A 203 -5.02 9.31 7.63
N ASN A 204 -3.77 8.93 7.91
CA ASN A 204 -2.65 9.86 8.09
C ASN A 204 -1.30 9.24 7.68
N VAL A 205 -0.29 10.09 7.58
CA VAL A 205 1.11 9.73 7.34
C VAL A 205 1.96 10.17 8.53
N VAL A 206 2.84 9.28 8.98
CA VAL A 206 3.71 9.49 10.14
C VAL A 206 5.16 9.28 9.74
N TYR A 207 6.01 10.23 10.10
CA TYR A 207 7.46 10.02 10.10
C TYR A 207 7.88 9.37 11.42
N TYR A 208 8.67 8.30 11.33
CA TYR A 208 9.27 7.60 12.45
C TYR A 208 10.79 7.67 12.40
N SER A 209 11.38 7.93 13.57
CA SER A 209 12.78 7.70 13.89
C SER A 209 12.90 7.27 15.37
N PRO A 210 14.07 6.78 15.81
CA PRO A 210 14.29 6.44 17.22
C PRO A 210 14.12 7.62 18.18
N ASN A 211 14.41 8.84 17.72
CA ASN A 211 14.46 10.05 18.55
C ASN A 211 13.21 10.92 18.42
N GLU A 212 12.52 10.84 17.28
CA GLU A 212 11.38 11.69 16.93
C GLU A 212 10.35 10.90 16.13
N VAL A 213 9.08 11.01 16.51
CA VAL A 213 7.96 10.44 15.77
C VAL A 213 6.86 11.49 15.68
N GLN A 214 6.47 11.84 14.46
CA GLN A 214 5.51 12.92 14.21
C GLN A 214 4.57 12.58 13.06
N MET A 215 3.32 13.00 13.19
CA MET A 215 2.37 13.02 12.07
C MET A 215 2.78 14.14 11.11
N VAL A 216 2.92 13.83 9.82
CA VAL A 216 3.44 14.78 8.81
C VAL A 216 2.39 15.14 7.75
N ALA A 217 1.32 14.35 7.63
CA ALA A 217 0.14 14.66 6.84
C ALA A 217 -1.07 13.88 7.38
N ASP A 218 -2.28 14.39 7.19
CA ASP A 218 -3.54 13.75 7.61
C ASP A 218 -4.69 14.08 6.65
N GLY A 219 -5.88 13.53 6.93
CA GLY A 219 -7.10 13.82 6.18
C GLY A 219 -7.29 12.96 4.94
N TYR A 220 -6.69 11.77 4.91
CA TYR A 220 -6.80 10.85 3.77
C TYR A 220 -8.00 9.93 3.91
N ASP A 221 -8.66 9.64 2.80
CA ASP A 221 -9.58 8.52 2.63
C ASP A 221 -8.79 7.27 2.22
N PHE A 222 -8.27 6.56 3.22
CA PHE A 222 -7.45 5.35 3.07
C PHE A 222 -6.10 5.63 2.40
N ALA A 223 -5.14 6.22 3.14
CA ALA A 223 -3.75 6.28 2.68
C ALA A 223 -3.16 4.87 2.62
N ASN A 224 -2.52 4.54 1.50
CA ASN A 224 -2.08 3.20 1.16
C ASN A 224 -0.58 3.21 0.80
N GLY A 225 -0.20 2.99 -0.46
CA GLY A 225 1.19 3.05 -0.90
C GLY A 225 1.88 4.38 -0.62
N ILE A 226 3.16 4.31 -0.27
CA ILE A 226 4.00 5.50 -0.05
C ILE A 226 5.41 5.30 -0.60
N ASN A 227 5.94 6.28 -1.32
CA ASN A 227 7.32 6.20 -1.84
C ASN A 227 7.99 7.57 -1.91
N ILE A 228 9.26 7.62 -2.29
CA ILE A 228 10.10 8.81 -2.29
C ILE A 228 10.81 8.98 -3.63
N SER A 229 11.03 10.22 -4.06
CA SER A 229 11.83 10.50 -5.26
C SER A 229 13.29 10.05 -5.07
N PRO A 230 14.02 9.70 -6.15
CA PRO A 230 15.40 9.26 -6.04
C PRO A 230 16.35 10.30 -5.42
N ASP A 231 16.02 11.59 -5.53
CA ASP A 231 16.78 12.68 -4.91
C ASP A 231 16.33 13.01 -3.47
N GLY A 232 15.36 12.27 -2.93
CA GLY A 232 14.86 12.39 -1.57
C GLY A 232 14.09 13.69 -1.28
N LYS A 233 13.69 14.44 -2.31
CA LYS A 233 13.01 15.74 -2.17
C LYS A 233 11.49 15.66 -2.21
N TYR A 234 10.92 14.59 -2.74
CA TYR A 234 9.47 14.44 -2.86
C TYR A 234 9.01 13.13 -2.25
N VAL A 235 7.88 13.15 -1.55
CA VAL A 235 7.19 11.96 -1.06
C VAL A 235 5.86 11.84 -1.80
N TYR A 236 5.52 10.62 -2.23
CA TYR A 236 4.31 10.28 -2.95
C TYR A 236 3.43 9.43 -2.05
N VAL A 237 2.14 9.75 -1.94
CA VAL A 237 1.18 9.01 -1.10
C VAL A 237 -0.05 8.68 -1.93
N ALA A 238 -0.37 7.40 -2.04
CA ALA A 238 -1.63 6.94 -2.63
C ALA A 238 -2.77 7.11 -1.62
N GLU A 239 -3.85 7.77 -2.04
CA GLU A 239 -5.12 7.86 -1.34
C GLU A 239 -6.14 7.00 -2.09
N LEU A 240 -6.24 5.74 -1.65
CA LEU A 240 -6.90 4.65 -2.37
C LEU A 240 -8.35 4.97 -2.70
N MET A 241 -9.13 5.46 -1.72
CA MET A 241 -10.58 5.67 -1.90
C MET A 241 -10.93 7.01 -2.55
N ALA A 242 -9.97 7.94 -2.62
CA ALA A 242 -10.11 9.20 -3.35
C ALA A 242 -9.58 9.13 -4.79
N HIS A 243 -8.92 8.02 -5.16
CA HIS A 243 -8.31 7.79 -6.48
C HIS A 243 -7.23 8.82 -6.78
N LYS A 244 -6.38 9.12 -5.78
CA LYS A 244 -5.37 10.18 -5.88
C LYS A 244 -3.98 9.73 -5.50
N ILE A 245 -2.98 10.30 -6.16
CA ILE A 245 -1.59 10.31 -5.67
C ILE A 245 -1.24 11.73 -5.29
N HIS A 246 -0.88 11.93 -4.03
CA HIS A 246 -0.43 13.21 -3.50
C HIS A 246 1.08 13.32 -3.61
N VAL A 247 1.55 14.50 -4.02
CA VAL A 247 2.97 14.84 -4.09
C VAL A 247 3.26 15.85 -2.99
N TYR A 248 4.23 15.55 -2.14
CA TYR A 248 4.71 16.40 -1.07
C TYR A 248 6.15 16.81 -1.31
N GLU A 249 6.49 18.07 -1.02
CA GLU A 249 7.89 18.45 -0.82
C GLU A 249 8.35 17.95 0.55
N LYS A 250 9.48 17.25 0.59
CA LYS A 250 10.12 16.75 1.80
C LYS A 250 11.24 17.70 2.21
N HIS A 251 11.14 18.20 3.44
CA HIS A 251 12.11 19.13 4.00
C HIS A 251 13.22 18.41 4.77
N ALA A 252 14.32 19.12 5.04
CA ALA A 252 15.47 18.60 5.78
C ALA A 252 15.15 18.19 7.23
N ASN A 253 14.07 18.74 7.80
CA ASN A 253 13.56 18.38 9.13
C ASN A 253 12.49 17.27 9.09
N TRP A 254 12.38 16.53 7.97
CA TRP A 254 11.45 15.41 7.78
C TRP A 254 9.97 15.79 7.73
N THR A 255 9.64 17.09 7.71
CA THR A 255 8.26 17.54 7.49
C THR A 255 7.91 17.50 6.00
N LEU A 256 6.62 17.39 5.72
CA LEU A 256 6.07 17.35 4.37
C LEU A 256 5.19 18.59 4.14
N THR A 257 5.31 19.22 2.97
CA THR A 257 4.35 20.26 2.53
C THR A 257 3.65 19.82 1.25
N PRO A 258 2.30 19.89 1.19
CA PRO A 258 1.57 19.50 -0.01
C PRO A 258 2.00 20.34 -1.21
N LEU A 259 2.31 19.70 -2.33
CA LEU A 259 2.65 20.37 -3.58
C LEU A 259 1.49 20.31 -4.58
N LYS A 260 1.02 19.10 -4.89
CA LYS A 260 -0.11 18.84 -5.80
C LYS A 260 -0.66 17.43 -5.57
N HIS A 261 -1.78 17.11 -6.21
CA HIS A 261 -2.25 15.73 -6.37
C HIS A 261 -2.56 15.43 -7.82
N LEU A 262 -2.57 14.15 -8.14
CA LEU A 262 -2.96 13.58 -9.42
C LEU A 262 -4.25 12.78 -9.19
N ASP A 263 -5.27 13.04 -10.00
CA ASP A 263 -6.54 12.30 -9.97
C ASP A 263 -6.55 11.18 -11.00
N PHE A 264 -7.09 10.03 -10.61
CA PHE A 264 -7.21 8.85 -11.45
C PHE A 264 -8.66 8.35 -11.47
N ASN A 265 -8.97 7.49 -12.44
CA ASN A 265 -10.26 6.80 -12.50
C ASN A 265 -10.12 5.33 -12.05
N THR A 266 -9.28 5.11 -11.05
CA THR A 266 -8.91 3.79 -10.50
C THR A 266 -8.46 3.96 -9.05
N LEU A 267 -8.60 2.92 -8.23
CA LEU A 267 -8.12 2.98 -6.86
C LEU A 267 -6.62 2.66 -6.88
N VAL A 268 -5.79 3.69 -6.67
CA VAL A 268 -4.32 3.57 -6.63
C VAL A 268 -3.86 2.94 -5.32
N ASP A 269 -3.07 1.88 -5.39
CA ASP A 269 -2.62 1.06 -4.25
C ASP A 269 -1.13 1.36 -3.96
N ASN A 270 -0.24 0.38 -4.11
CA ASN A 270 1.19 0.54 -3.88
C ASN A 270 1.90 1.33 -5.00
N ILE A 271 2.91 2.11 -4.60
CA ILE A 271 3.70 2.99 -5.48
C ILE A 271 5.14 2.50 -5.49
N SER A 272 5.64 2.14 -6.67
CA SER A 272 7.07 1.93 -6.96
C SER A 272 7.65 3.15 -7.69
N VAL A 273 8.94 3.44 -7.47
CA VAL A 273 9.65 4.55 -8.12
C VAL A 273 10.84 3.99 -8.88
N ASP A 274 10.94 4.26 -10.18
CA ASP A 274 12.14 3.90 -10.95
C ASP A 274 13.32 4.78 -10.49
N PRO A 275 14.41 4.20 -9.95
CA PRO A 275 15.55 4.97 -9.47
C PRO A 275 16.30 5.72 -10.60
N VAL A 276 16.13 5.34 -11.86
CA VAL A 276 16.82 5.97 -13.00
C VAL A 276 16.08 7.21 -13.49
N THR A 277 14.78 7.11 -13.71
CA THR A 277 13.97 8.21 -14.27
C THR A 277 13.22 9.01 -13.23
N GLY A 278 12.91 8.41 -12.07
CA GLY A 278 11.98 8.95 -11.09
C GLY A 278 10.49 8.76 -11.45
N ASP A 279 10.20 7.97 -12.48
CA ASP A 279 8.83 7.63 -12.89
C ASP A 279 8.15 6.75 -11.82
N LEU A 280 6.83 6.91 -11.66
CA LEU A 280 6.02 6.11 -10.75
C LEU A 280 5.43 4.91 -11.49
N TRP A 281 5.51 3.73 -10.88
CA TRP A 281 4.78 2.52 -11.26
C TRP A 281 3.78 2.21 -10.16
N VAL A 282 2.50 2.05 -10.51
CA VAL A 282 1.42 2.02 -9.52
C VAL A 282 0.47 0.87 -9.83
N GLY A 283 0.41 -0.09 -8.90
CA GLY A 283 -0.60 -1.14 -8.90
C GLY A 283 -1.97 -0.55 -8.52
N CYS A 284 -3.01 -0.93 -9.24
CA CYS A 284 -4.33 -0.32 -9.11
C CYS A 284 -5.45 -1.34 -9.06
N HIS A 285 -6.55 -0.98 -8.39
CA HIS A 285 -7.81 -1.71 -8.38
C HIS A 285 -8.86 -0.91 -9.17
N PRO A 286 -9.19 -1.30 -10.42
CA PRO A 286 -10.15 -0.56 -11.23
C PRO A 286 -11.53 -0.46 -10.58
N ASN A 287 -11.95 -1.50 -9.86
CA ASN A 287 -13.27 -1.58 -9.25
C ASN A 287 -13.16 -2.01 -7.78
N GLY A 288 -13.24 -1.03 -6.87
CA GLY A 288 -13.17 -1.22 -5.43
C GLY A 288 -14.17 -2.25 -4.90
N LYS A 289 -15.37 -2.33 -5.48
CA LYS A 289 -16.35 -3.35 -5.05
C LYS A 289 -15.83 -4.77 -5.24
N LYS A 290 -15.13 -5.05 -6.35
CA LYS A 290 -14.66 -6.42 -6.67
C LYS A 290 -13.52 -6.85 -5.73
N ILE A 291 -12.65 -5.94 -5.30
CA ILE A 291 -11.56 -6.24 -4.36
C ILE A 291 -12.06 -6.33 -2.90
N PHE A 292 -12.86 -5.37 -2.43
CA PHE A 292 -13.35 -5.36 -1.04
C PHE A 292 -14.47 -6.36 -0.77
N PHE A 293 -15.21 -6.79 -1.81
CA PHE A 293 -16.30 -7.77 -1.70
C PHE A 293 -16.11 -8.90 -2.71
N TYR A 294 -15.06 -9.69 -2.49
CA TYR A 294 -14.67 -10.78 -3.38
C TYR A 294 -15.83 -11.74 -3.73
N ASP A 295 -16.06 -11.90 -5.04
CA ASP A 295 -16.94 -12.92 -5.62
C ASP A 295 -16.12 -13.76 -6.62
N PRO A 296 -15.96 -15.07 -6.42
CA PRO A 296 -15.21 -15.91 -7.36
C PRO A 296 -15.80 -15.95 -8.78
N LYS A 297 -17.06 -15.54 -8.96
CA LYS A 297 -17.70 -15.43 -10.29
C LYS A 297 -17.45 -14.09 -10.97
N ASN A 298 -16.94 -13.10 -10.24
CA ASN A 298 -16.64 -11.76 -10.72
C ASN A 298 -15.42 -11.20 -9.96
N PRO A 299 -14.23 -11.80 -10.15
CA PRO A 299 -13.03 -11.44 -9.41
C PRO A 299 -12.55 -10.01 -9.75
N PRO A 300 -11.72 -9.40 -8.88
CA PRO A 300 -11.09 -8.12 -9.18
C PRO A 300 -10.15 -8.25 -10.41
N PRO A 301 -10.22 -7.31 -11.37
CA PRO A 301 -9.23 -7.18 -12.43
C PRO A 301 -7.98 -6.43 -11.94
N SER A 302 -6.89 -6.51 -12.70
CA SER A 302 -5.64 -5.80 -12.44
C SER A 302 -5.46 -4.61 -13.38
N GLU A 303 -4.79 -3.56 -12.90
CA GLU A 303 -4.35 -2.42 -13.70
C GLU A 303 -3.05 -1.86 -13.11
N GLU A 304 -2.10 -1.52 -13.98
CA GLU A 304 -0.83 -0.91 -13.63
C GLU A 304 -0.70 0.42 -14.38
N LEU A 305 -0.30 1.46 -13.67
CA LEU A 305 -0.09 2.80 -14.23
C LEU A 305 1.39 3.17 -14.18
N LEU A 306 1.92 3.58 -15.34
CA LEU A 306 3.17 4.33 -15.40
C LEU A 306 2.87 5.83 -15.38
N SER A 307 3.44 6.59 -14.45
CA SER A 307 3.39 8.06 -14.45
C SER A 307 4.79 8.65 -14.66
N SER A 308 5.03 9.17 -15.86
CA SER A 308 6.25 9.89 -16.20
C SER A 308 6.11 11.39 -15.98
N ASP A 309 7.22 12.05 -15.65
CA ASP A 309 7.29 13.51 -15.39
C ASP A 309 6.25 13.99 -14.35
N VAL A 310 6.25 13.33 -13.20
CA VAL A 310 5.33 13.60 -12.08
C VAL A 310 5.32 15.08 -11.68
N LEU A 311 6.43 15.80 -11.88
CA LEU A 311 6.58 17.22 -11.56
C LEU A 311 6.13 18.15 -12.69
N GLY A 312 6.12 17.69 -13.94
CA GLY A 312 5.72 18.45 -15.12
C GLY A 312 4.22 18.70 -15.29
N THR A 313 3.86 19.22 -16.47
CA THR A 313 2.51 19.68 -16.83
C THR A 313 1.79 18.81 -17.85
N GLU A 314 2.50 17.95 -18.59
CA GLU A 314 1.92 17.01 -19.55
C GLU A 314 2.13 15.58 -19.09
N PHE A 315 1.01 14.90 -18.80
CA PHE A 315 0.99 13.57 -18.21
C PHE A 315 0.75 12.53 -19.30
N ARG A 316 1.57 11.47 -19.29
CA ARG A 316 1.29 10.25 -20.05
C ARG A 316 1.19 9.11 -19.06
N TYR A 317 0.08 8.40 -19.09
CA TYR A 317 0.00 7.09 -18.48
C TYR A 317 -0.07 6.01 -19.54
N ILE A 318 0.72 4.96 -19.33
CA ILE A 318 0.57 3.71 -20.04
C ILE A 318 -0.21 2.81 -19.11
N LEU A 319 -1.39 2.42 -19.56
CA LEU A 319 -2.20 1.41 -18.91
C LEU A 319 -1.60 0.06 -19.25
N LEU A 320 -1.21 -0.73 -18.27
CA LEU A 320 -0.86 -2.13 -18.48
C LEU A 320 -1.87 -2.95 -17.68
N GLN A 321 -2.58 -3.86 -18.33
CA GLN A 321 -3.59 -4.68 -17.66
C GLN A 321 -3.25 -6.13 -17.92
N ILE A 322 -3.09 -6.89 -16.84
CA ILE A 322 -2.63 -8.28 -16.86
C ILE A 322 -3.79 -9.20 -16.47
#